data_AF-A0A965U2P3-F1
#
_entry.id   AF-A0A965U2P3-F1
#
_cell.length_a   1.000
_cell.length_b   1.000
_cell.length_c   1.000
_cell.angle_alpha   90.00
_cell.angle_beta   90.00
_cell.angle_gamma   90.00
#
_symmetry.space_group_name_H-M   'P 1'
#
loop_
_entity.id
_entity.type
_entity.pdbx_description
1 polymer ?
#
loop_
_entity_poly.entity_id
_entity_poly.type
_entity_poly.pdbx_seq_one_letter_code
_entity_poly.pdbx_strand_id
1 'polypeptide(L)'
;VMVEDGVDSGDPTPTPLGYYQKLTRGSTGARVKQVQQRLTELGFFDGPISGNYMNQTVAAVKKFQEHNGMEADGVTGEETWNLLFDSAEVRSAEASPCPTPEPTPVPYAVTVDVQNQAVLVYGRDENGGYTVPVRRMVCSTGMKGSDSDVGEWVLNGRTARWAFFSLYGSHAQYWTRINSAIAFHSVIYRSVDNMALSVKSYNLLGSRASHGCIRLLVSDAKWIYDNLGEGTVVTITEDIPNDPELRSAIKPPALNRGNMLPYSTPEPTAEPAYSATALPPQPFRQLKRNSEGEDVYWLQRKLKDMGFYTGTATGVFLSGTEKAVKAFQKENGMSADGVAGEETLQAIYADVLHPVVTITPPRVSVSPSAAVTPSPTVAPLPSPSQKP
;
A
#
# COMPACT_ATOMS: atom_id res chain seq x y z
N VAL A 1 17.85 40.53 80.04
CA VAL A 1 18.00 39.45 79.04
C VAL A 1 16.96 39.74 77.98
N MET A 2 17.41 40.16 76.79
CA MET A 2 16.57 40.34 75.61
C MET A 2 16.14 38.96 75.11
N VAL A 3 14.86 38.78 74.80
CA VAL A 3 14.43 37.69 73.91
C VAL A 3 13.38 38.28 72.97
N GLU A 4 13.81 38.48 71.72
CA GLU A 4 12.95 38.61 70.56
C GLU A 4 12.52 37.20 70.13
N ASP A 5 11.24 37.01 69.80
CA ASP A 5 10.78 35.84 69.04
C ASP A 5 10.12 36.33 67.76
N GLY A 6 10.67 35.86 66.65
CA GLY A 6 10.53 36.40 65.32
C GLY A 6 9.32 35.88 64.53
N VAL A 7 8.97 36.70 63.54
CA VAL A 7 8.18 36.32 62.37
C VAL A 7 9.10 35.53 61.44
N ASP A 8 8.74 34.28 61.14
CA ASP A 8 9.27 33.56 59.98
C ASP A 8 8.12 33.12 59.07
N SER A 9 8.05 33.80 57.93
CA SER A 9 7.15 33.56 56.81
C SER A 9 7.87 32.65 55.81
N GLY A 10 7.62 31.34 55.90
CA GLY A 10 8.10 30.35 54.93
C GLY A 10 6.93 29.63 54.27
N ASP A 11 6.47 30.15 53.14
CA ASP A 11 5.63 29.39 52.21
C ASP A 11 6.52 28.31 51.54
N PRO A 12 6.22 27.00 51.62
CA PRO A 12 7.09 26.00 51.08
C PRO A 12 7.07 26.03 49.55
N THR A 13 8.18 26.48 48.96
CA THR A 13 8.50 26.30 47.55
C THR A 13 8.30 24.81 47.18
N PRO A 14 7.40 24.45 46.24
CA PRO A 14 7.17 23.05 45.91
C PRO A 14 8.37 22.48 45.13
N THR A 15 9.00 21.46 45.71
CA THR A 15 10.04 20.62 45.08
C THR A 15 9.55 20.06 43.73
N PRO A 16 10.40 20.02 42.66
CA PRO A 16 10.00 19.44 41.38
C PRO A 16 9.72 17.94 41.54
N LEU A 17 8.44 17.56 41.47
CA LEU A 17 8.01 16.16 41.48
C LEU A 17 8.04 15.63 40.05
N GLY A 18 8.94 14.69 39.77
CA GLY A 18 9.04 14.01 38.47
C GLY A 18 7.72 13.36 38.03
N TYR A 19 7.56 13.14 36.73
CA TYR A 19 6.35 12.54 36.16
C TYR A 19 5.98 11.22 36.86
N TYR A 20 4.74 11.07 37.30
CA TYR A 20 4.22 9.79 37.82
C TYR A 20 2.73 9.56 37.53
N GLN A 21 2.07 10.49 36.84
CA GLN A 21 0.64 10.39 36.56
C GLN A 21 0.30 11.08 35.23
N LYS A 22 -0.34 10.33 34.33
CA LYS A 22 -0.95 10.84 33.09
C LYS A 22 -2.15 11.73 33.43
N LEU A 23 -2.19 12.96 32.90
CA LEU A 23 -3.32 13.87 33.07
C LEU A 23 -4.11 13.99 31.76
N THR A 24 -5.41 13.73 31.84
CA THR A 24 -6.33 13.75 30.70
C THR A 24 -7.57 14.55 31.02
N ARG A 25 -8.49 14.70 30.05
CA ARG A 25 -9.82 15.26 30.32
C ARG A 25 -10.48 14.57 31.53
N GLY A 26 -10.95 15.37 32.48
CA GLY A 26 -11.56 14.90 33.73
C GLY A 26 -10.58 14.74 34.89
N SER A 27 -9.27 14.78 34.67
CA SER A 27 -8.28 14.82 35.77
C SER A 27 -8.46 16.09 36.60
N THR A 28 -8.22 15.99 37.90
CA THR A 28 -8.32 17.12 38.83
C THR A 28 -7.15 17.13 39.82
N GLY A 29 -6.86 18.29 40.42
CA GLY A 29 -5.90 18.43 41.53
C GLY A 29 -4.71 19.35 41.27
N ALA A 30 -3.74 19.33 42.17
CA ALA A 30 -2.61 20.28 42.19
C ALA A 30 -1.74 20.21 40.91
N ARG A 31 -1.54 19.01 40.33
CA ARG A 31 -0.75 18.87 39.10
C ARG A 31 -1.44 19.46 37.88
N VAL A 32 -2.77 19.41 37.82
CA VAL A 32 -3.52 20.09 36.78
C VAL A 32 -3.33 21.61 36.91
N LYS A 33 -3.27 22.15 38.13
CA LYS A 33 -2.94 23.56 38.35
C LYS A 33 -1.52 23.88 37.87
N GLN A 34 -0.54 23.02 38.13
CA GLN A 34 0.84 23.21 37.64
C GLN A 34 0.90 23.26 36.11
N VAL A 35 0.23 22.32 35.42
CA VAL A 35 0.17 22.32 33.95
C VAL A 35 -0.53 23.57 33.43
N GLN A 36 -1.67 23.96 34.00
CA GLN A 36 -2.40 25.17 33.61
C GLN A 36 -1.55 26.43 33.80
N GLN A 37 -0.90 26.57 34.97
CA GLN A 37 0.02 27.66 35.29
C GLN A 37 1.17 27.73 34.28
N ARG A 38 1.83 26.60 34.00
CA ARG A 38 2.95 26.54 33.07
C ARG A 38 2.54 26.86 31.63
N LEU A 39 1.40 26.35 31.18
CA LEU A 39 0.86 26.68 29.87
C LEU A 39 0.46 28.16 29.76
N THR A 40 0.00 28.79 30.84
CA THR A 40 -0.24 30.23 30.88
C THR A 40 1.07 31.01 30.76
N GLU A 41 2.11 30.63 31.50
CA GLU A 41 3.45 31.24 31.38
C GLU A 41 4.03 31.12 29.97
N LEU A 42 3.78 30.01 29.30
CA LEU A 42 4.23 29.76 27.92
C LEU A 42 3.30 30.36 26.86
N GLY A 43 2.20 31.01 27.25
CA GLY A 43 1.27 31.68 26.33
C GLY A 43 0.25 30.77 25.62
N PHE A 44 0.09 29.53 26.05
CA PHE A 44 -0.83 28.55 25.43
C PHE A 44 -2.20 28.43 26.14
N PHE A 45 -2.32 28.90 27.39
CA PHE A 45 -3.54 28.83 28.19
C PHE A 45 -3.94 30.19 28.77
N ASP A 46 -5.18 30.61 28.51
CA ASP A 46 -5.78 31.90 28.92
C ASP A 46 -6.96 31.72 29.91
N GLY A 47 -7.24 30.47 30.31
CA GLY A 47 -8.33 30.12 31.21
C GLY A 47 -7.94 30.19 32.70
N PRO A 48 -8.91 29.99 33.61
CA PRO A 48 -8.65 29.96 35.04
C PRO A 48 -7.87 28.71 35.47
N ILE A 49 -6.93 28.89 36.40
CA ILE A 49 -6.12 27.82 37.02
C ILE A 49 -6.95 27.10 38.09
N SER A 50 -7.97 26.40 37.61
CA SER A 50 -8.98 25.73 38.42
C SER A 50 -8.48 24.42 39.04
N GLY A 51 -7.46 23.80 38.43
CA GLY A 51 -7.07 22.44 38.76
C GLY A 51 -8.03 21.38 38.20
N ASN A 52 -8.90 21.75 37.26
CA ASN A 52 -9.77 20.82 36.52
C ASN A 52 -9.35 20.74 35.05
N TYR A 53 -8.98 19.56 34.58
CA TYR A 53 -8.47 19.34 33.22
C TYR A 53 -9.67 19.15 32.28
N MET A 54 -10.20 20.26 31.76
CA MET A 54 -11.39 20.26 30.89
C MET A 54 -11.03 20.70 29.46
N ASN A 55 -12.03 21.04 28.64
CA ASN A 55 -11.85 21.35 27.22
C ASN A 55 -10.81 22.45 26.96
N GLN A 56 -10.75 23.49 27.79
CA GLN A 56 -9.78 24.57 27.61
C GLN A 56 -8.34 24.09 27.85
N THR A 57 -8.13 23.25 28.87
CA THR A 57 -6.80 22.67 29.14
C THR A 57 -6.39 21.67 28.07
N VAL A 58 -7.32 20.82 27.60
CA VAL A 58 -7.07 19.94 26.44
C VAL A 58 -6.64 20.76 25.22
N ALA A 59 -7.37 21.82 24.89
CA ALA A 59 -7.05 22.68 23.74
C ALA A 59 -5.69 23.38 23.90
N ALA A 60 -5.37 23.88 25.09
CA ALA A 60 -4.07 24.49 25.35
C ALA A 60 -2.91 23.49 25.25
N VAL A 61 -3.08 22.27 25.77
CA VAL A 61 -2.08 21.22 25.64
C VAL A 61 -1.88 20.80 24.19
N LYS A 62 -2.94 20.70 23.38
CA LYS A 62 -2.80 20.47 21.94
C LYS A 62 -2.00 21.56 21.24
N LYS A 63 -2.33 22.84 21.48
CA LYS A 63 -1.58 23.96 20.91
C LYS A 63 -0.10 23.93 21.32
N PHE A 64 0.17 23.65 22.59
CA PHE A 64 1.53 23.51 23.11
C PHE A 64 2.27 22.37 22.41
N GLN A 65 1.66 21.19 22.32
CA GLN A 65 2.21 20.01 21.65
C GLN A 65 2.49 20.30 20.17
N GLU A 66 1.52 20.83 19.43
CA GLU A 66 1.68 21.21 18.01
C GLU A 66 2.83 22.19 17.82
N HIS A 67 2.89 23.26 18.63
CA HIS A 67 3.90 24.30 18.52
C HIS A 67 5.32 23.78 18.85
N ASN A 68 5.40 22.78 19.72
CA ASN A 68 6.65 22.17 20.15
C ASN A 68 6.99 20.89 19.36
N GLY A 69 6.27 20.57 18.27
CA GLY A 69 6.59 19.44 17.40
C GLY A 69 6.23 18.07 17.97
N MET A 70 5.28 18.01 18.91
CA MET A 70 4.75 16.78 19.50
C MET A 70 3.41 16.39 18.84
N GLU A 71 2.98 15.14 19.07
CA GLU A 71 1.61 14.72 18.73
C GLU A 71 0.57 15.50 19.55
N ALA A 72 -0.42 16.08 18.87
CA ALA A 72 -1.46 16.94 19.44
C ALA A 72 -2.64 16.16 20.08
N ASP A 73 -2.32 15.21 20.95
CA ASP A 73 -3.32 14.33 21.57
C ASP A 73 -4.11 15.04 22.70
N GLY A 74 -3.60 16.16 23.21
CA GLY A 74 -4.21 16.97 24.27
C GLY A 74 -4.08 16.36 25.66
N VAL A 75 -3.14 15.43 25.83
CA VAL A 75 -2.88 14.68 27.06
C VAL A 75 -1.52 15.06 27.61
N THR A 76 -1.44 15.36 28.91
CA THR A 76 -0.13 15.51 29.56
C THR A 76 0.39 14.14 29.99
N GLY A 77 1.03 13.45 29.04
CA GLY A 77 1.84 12.24 29.28
C GLY A 77 3.26 12.58 29.75
N GLU A 78 4.14 11.58 29.81
CA GLU A 78 5.52 11.74 30.30
C GLU A 78 6.32 12.72 29.43
N GLU A 79 6.26 12.58 28.11
CA GLU A 79 6.97 13.46 27.19
C GLU A 79 6.48 14.90 27.30
N THR A 80 5.16 15.12 27.33
CA THR A 80 4.59 16.46 27.46
C THR A 80 4.94 17.09 28.81
N TRP A 81 4.96 16.28 29.89
CA TRP A 81 5.38 16.74 31.21
C TRP A 81 6.85 17.15 31.21
N ASN A 82 7.73 16.28 30.71
CA ASN A 82 9.17 16.53 30.66
C ASN A 82 9.47 17.77 29.81
N LEU A 83 8.75 17.98 28.70
CA LEU A 83 8.92 19.19 27.91
C LEU A 83 8.44 20.45 28.64
N LEU A 84 7.33 20.38 29.40
CA LEU A 84 6.81 21.51 30.17
C LEU A 84 7.75 21.94 31.32
N PHE A 85 8.36 21.00 32.02
CA PHE A 85 9.01 21.24 33.31
C PHE A 85 10.50 20.92 33.36
N ASP A 86 10.97 19.97 32.56
CA ASP A 86 12.32 19.38 32.67
C ASP A 86 13.19 19.60 31.42
N SER A 87 12.69 20.33 30.41
CA SER A 87 13.40 20.61 29.16
C SER A 87 13.70 22.09 28.99
N ALA A 88 14.95 22.39 28.66
CA ALA A 88 15.38 23.74 28.24
C ALA A 88 14.97 24.07 26.80
N GLU A 89 14.46 23.10 26.04
CA GLU A 89 14.09 23.24 24.62
C GLU A 89 12.64 23.69 24.42
N VAL A 90 11.88 23.87 25.51
CA VAL A 90 10.49 24.31 25.47
C VAL A 90 10.35 25.67 24.79
N ARG A 91 9.43 25.77 23.82
CA ARG A 91 9.13 26.98 23.07
C ARG A 91 7.82 27.59 23.55
N SER A 92 7.85 28.87 23.88
CA SER A 92 6.64 29.66 24.17
C SER A 92 5.87 29.98 22.89
N ALA A 93 4.60 30.36 23.01
CA ALA A 93 3.74 30.69 21.88
C ALA A 93 4.24 31.87 21.02
N GLU A 94 5.11 32.71 21.55
CA GLU A 94 5.73 33.84 20.85
C GLU A 94 7.01 33.45 20.07
N ALA A 95 7.59 32.29 20.37
CA ALA A 95 8.75 31.79 19.64
C ALA A 95 8.35 31.22 18.27
N SER A 96 9.32 31.08 17.37
CA SER A 96 9.05 30.37 16.11
C SER A 96 8.75 28.89 16.38
N PRO A 97 7.65 28.36 15.81
CA PRO A 97 7.25 26.98 16.06
C PRO A 97 8.36 26.01 15.66
N CYS A 98 8.44 24.87 16.36
CA CYS A 98 9.27 23.77 15.92
C CYS A 98 8.79 23.35 14.52
N PRO A 99 9.68 23.15 13.53
CA PRO A 99 9.25 22.52 12.29
C PRO A 99 8.59 21.20 12.68
N THR A 100 7.29 21.08 12.39
CA THR A 100 6.57 19.84 12.57
C THR A 100 7.36 18.76 11.84
N PRO A 101 7.67 17.60 12.47
CA PRO A 101 8.29 16.51 11.72
C PRO A 101 7.42 16.28 10.48
N GLU A 102 8.07 16.28 9.31
CA GLU A 102 7.36 16.00 8.06
C GLU A 102 6.59 14.69 8.26
N PRO A 103 5.26 14.67 8.04
CA PRO A 103 4.47 13.49 8.35
C PRO A 103 5.07 12.31 7.61
N THR A 104 5.45 11.26 8.36
CA THR A 104 6.04 10.06 7.77
C THR A 104 5.10 9.59 6.66
N PRO A 105 5.57 9.55 5.41
CA PRO A 105 4.68 9.20 4.32
C PRO A 105 4.16 7.79 4.53
N VAL A 106 2.86 7.62 4.30
CA VAL A 106 2.22 6.30 4.34
C VAL A 106 2.99 5.37 3.38
N PRO A 107 3.56 4.26 3.87
CA PRO A 107 4.51 3.49 3.08
C PRO A 107 3.82 2.63 2.01
N TYR A 108 2.54 2.30 2.21
CA TYR A 108 1.82 1.32 1.38
C TYR A 108 0.42 1.79 1.00
N ALA A 109 -0.01 1.34 -0.19
CA ALA A 109 -1.42 1.29 -0.59
C ALA A 109 -1.81 -0.17 -0.86
N VAL A 110 -3.09 -0.47 -0.70
CA VAL A 110 -3.61 -1.84 -0.79
C VAL A 110 -4.77 -1.91 -1.77
N THR A 111 -4.77 -2.92 -2.60
CA THR A 111 -5.91 -3.28 -3.44
C THR A 111 -6.42 -4.66 -3.03
N VAL A 112 -7.72 -4.75 -2.71
CA VAL A 112 -8.43 -6.01 -2.53
C VAL A 112 -9.15 -6.33 -3.83
N ASP A 113 -8.62 -7.30 -4.55
CA ASP A 113 -9.19 -7.86 -5.77
C ASP A 113 -10.23 -8.91 -5.41
N VAL A 114 -11.49 -8.52 -5.49
CA VAL A 114 -12.61 -9.38 -5.15
C VAL A 114 -12.83 -10.46 -6.21
N GLN A 115 -12.46 -10.22 -7.47
CA GLN A 115 -12.62 -11.20 -8.55
C GLN A 115 -11.61 -12.36 -8.40
N ASN A 116 -10.35 -12.03 -8.10
CA ASN A 116 -9.27 -13.00 -7.95
C ASN A 116 -9.05 -13.45 -6.51
N GLN A 117 -9.77 -12.88 -5.54
CA GLN A 117 -9.66 -13.19 -4.11
C GLN A 117 -8.21 -12.99 -3.61
N ALA A 118 -7.67 -11.82 -3.94
CA ALA A 118 -6.30 -11.44 -3.63
C ALA A 118 -6.22 -10.07 -2.94
N VAL A 119 -5.24 -9.92 -2.06
CA VAL A 119 -4.81 -8.61 -1.54
C VAL A 119 -3.44 -8.30 -2.13
N LEU A 120 -3.35 -7.17 -2.83
CA LEU A 120 -2.15 -6.67 -3.47
C LEU A 120 -1.67 -5.44 -2.69
N VAL A 121 -0.42 -5.46 -2.25
CA VAL A 121 0.18 -4.35 -1.50
C VAL A 121 1.27 -3.72 -2.36
N TYR A 122 1.19 -2.40 -2.49
CA TYR A 122 2.12 -1.60 -3.27
C TYR A 122 2.85 -0.61 -2.37
N GLY A 123 4.16 -0.56 -2.49
CA GLY A 123 5.03 0.45 -1.90
C GLY A 123 5.22 1.64 -2.85
N ARG A 124 5.82 2.71 -2.32
CA ARG A 124 6.10 3.92 -3.09
C ARG A 124 7.29 3.72 -4.03
N ASP A 125 7.19 4.27 -5.23
CA ASP A 125 8.28 4.41 -6.18
C ASP A 125 9.06 5.74 -5.96
N GLU A 126 10.09 5.97 -6.77
CA GLU A 126 10.92 7.18 -6.74
C GLU A 126 10.12 8.47 -6.98
N ASN A 127 8.95 8.38 -7.62
CA ASN A 127 8.04 9.50 -7.88
C ASN A 127 6.96 9.65 -6.79
N GLY A 128 7.00 8.81 -5.75
CA GLY A 128 6.05 8.81 -4.64
C GLY A 128 4.71 8.13 -4.93
N GLY A 129 4.55 7.49 -6.09
CA GLY A 129 3.36 6.73 -6.47
C GLY A 129 3.41 5.28 -5.96
N TYR A 130 2.26 4.66 -5.70
CA TYR A 130 2.20 3.29 -5.20
C TYR A 130 2.21 2.26 -6.34
N THR A 131 3.38 2.00 -6.92
CA THR A 131 3.53 1.12 -8.08
C THR A 131 4.44 -0.09 -7.82
N VAL A 132 5.24 -0.07 -6.75
CA VAL A 132 6.20 -1.13 -6.45
C VAL A 132 5.47 -2.30 -5.77
N PRO A 133 5.32 -3.48 -6.38
CA PRO A 133 4.64 -4.60 -5.73
C PRO A 133 5.46 -5.09 -4.52
N VAL A 134 4.86 -5.06 -3.34
CA VAL A 134 5.49 -5.47 -2.06
C VAL A 134 5.02 -6.85 -1.64
N ARG A 135 3.72 -7.12 -1.77
CA ARG A 135 3.15 -8.39 -1.33
C ARG A 135 1.87 -8.74 -2.08
N ARG A 136 1.67 -10.03 -2.31
CA ARG A 136 0.44 -10.60 -2.87
C ARG A 136 -0.04 -11.68 -1.90
N MET A 137 -1.26 -11.56 -1.42
CA MET A 137 -1.82 -12.44 -0.40
C MET A 137 -3.11 -13.05 -0.91
N VAL A 138 -3.34 -14.33 -0.63
CA VAL A 138 -4.67 -14.91 -0.82
C VAL A 138 -5.63 -14.40 0.24
N CYS A 139 -6.85 -14.08 -0.16
CA CYS A 139 -7.91 -13.74 0.77
C CYS A 139 -9.22 -14.49 0.50
N SER A 140 -10.18 -14.28 1.40
CA SER A 140 -11.60 -14.57 1.16
C SER A 140 -12.43 -13.35 1.52
N THR A 141 -13.14 -12.80 0.54
CA THR A 141 -14.04 -11.67 0.71
C THR A 141 -15.47 -12.14 1.00
N GLY A 142 -16.40 -11.18 1.10
CA GLY A 142 -17.82 -11.42 1.37
C GLY A 142 -18.50 -12.33 0.35
N MET A 143 -19.30 -13.27 0.83
CA MET A 143 -20.22 -14.06 0.00
C MET A 143 -21.33 -13.18 -0.55
N LYS A 144 -21.93 -13.57 -1.68
CA LYS A 144 -23.09 -12.89 -2.26
C LYS A 144 -24.21 -12.74 -1.21
N GLY A 145 -24.71 -11.52 -1.03
CA GLY A 145 -25.69 -11.16 0.00
C GLY A 145 -25.07 -10.70 1.33
N SER A 146 -23.75 -10.79 1.44
CA SER A 146 -22.91 -10.26 2.52
C SER A 146 -21.59 -9.77 1.91
N ASP A 147 -21.71 -9.11 0.77
CA ASP A 147 -20.59 -8.70 -0.07
C ASP A 147 -19.68 -7.72 0.67
N SER A 148 -18.41 -7.70 0.27
CA SER A 148 -17.48 -6.68 0.74
C SER A 148 -17.76 -5.39 -0.03
N ASP A 149 -18.05 -4.30 0.68
CA ASP A 149 -18.26 -2.97 0.11
C ASP A 149 -17.10 -2.57 -0.81
N VAL A 150 -17.39 -2.45 -2.11
CA VAL A 150 -16.48 -1.93 -3.12
C VAL A 150 -16.32 -0.42 -2.95
N GLY A 151 -15.09 0.07 -3.06
CA GLY A 151 -14.77 1.48 -2.88
C GLY A 151 -13.36 1.70 -2.37
N GLU A 152 -13.05 2.97 -2.12
CA GLU A 152 -11.79 3.40 -1.53
C GLU A 152 -11.98 3.80 -0.07
N TRP A 153 -11.12 3.29 0.79
CA TRP A 153 -11.19 3.48 2.23
C TRP A 153 -9.84 3.91 2.76
N VAL A 154 -9.83 4.80 3.75
CA VAL A 154 -8.61 5.18 4.48
C VAL A 154 -8.65 4.55 5.85
N LEU A 155 -7.63 3.76 6.18
CA LEU A 155 -7.53 3.13 7.49
C LEU A 155 -7.43 4.20 8.59
N ASN A 156 -8.10 3.95 9.71
CA ASN A 156 -8.06 4.82 10.90
C ASN A 156 -7.16 4.28 12.01
N GLY A 157 -6.25 3.36 11.68
CA GLY A 157 -5.29 2.77 12.63
C GLY A 157 -5.91 1.81 13.67
N ARG A 158 -7.22 1.57 13.67
CA ARG A 158 -7.84 0.67 14.66
C ARG A 158 -7.51 -0.78 14.38
N THR A 159 -6.77 -1.38 15.31
CA THR A 159 -6.39 -2.79 15.25
C THR A 159 -6.70 -3.52 16.55
N ALA A 160 -6.77 -4.85 16.50
CA ALA A 160 -6.88 -5.71 17.67
C ALA A 160 -6.19 -7.05 17.42
N ARG A 161 -5.36 -7.49 18.38
CA ARG A 161 -4.66 -8.77 18.28
C ARG A 161 -5.62 -9.95 18.19
N TRP A 162 -6.75 -9.88 18.89
CA TRP A 162 -7.87 -10.81 18.82
C TRP A 162 -9.18 -10.03 18.72
N ALA A 163 -10.05 -10.43 17.81
CA ALA A 163 -11.40 -9.91 17.67
C ALA A 163 -12.42 -11.02 17.92
N PHE A 164 -13.47 -10.68 18.67
CA PHE A 164 -14.63 -11.54 18.89
C PHE A 164 -15.81 -11.07 18.03
N PHE A 165 -16.36 -11.96 17.23
CA PHE A 165 -17.53 -11.71 16.40
C PHE A 165 -18.77 -12.30 17.09
N SER A 166 -19.46 -11.47 17.88
CA SER A 166 -20.59 -11.89 18.72
C SER A 166 -21.71 -12.58 17.94
N LEU A 167 -22.04 -12.09 16.74
CA LEU A 167 -23.08 -12.67 15.89
C LEU A 167 -22.79 -14.13 15.48
N TYR A 168 -21.51 -14.52 15.45
CA TYR A 168 -21.08 -15.84 14.99
C TYR A 168 -20.40 -16.68 16.08
N GLY A 169 -20.26 -16.14 17.30
CA GLY A 169 -19.57 -16.80 18.40
C GLY A 169 -18.14 -17.22 18.06
N SER A 170 -17.44 -16.45 17.23
CA SER A 170 -16.15 -16.83 16.65
C SER A 170 -15.08 -15.76 16.84
N HIS A 171 -13.82 -16.13 16.67
CA HIS A 171 -12.68 -15.26 16.90
C HIS A 171 -11.81 -15.14 15.64
N ALA A 172 -11.03 -14.07 15.52
CA ALA A 172 -9.93 -13.99 14.57
C ALA A 172 -8.74 -13.24 15.15
N GLN A 173 -7.57 -13.50 14.58
CA GLN A 173 -6.32 -12.83 14.93
C GLN A 173 -6.07 -11.64 14.01
N TYR A 174 -5.34 -10.65 14.51
CA TYR A 174 -4.81 -9.52 13.74
C TYR A 174 -5.88 -8.76 12.96
N TRP A 175 -6.91 -8.32 13.69
CA TRP A 175 -8.00 -7.55 13.16
C TRP A 175 -7.54 -6.12 12.88
N THR A 176 -7.79 -5.62 11.66
CA THR A 176 -7.44 -4.27 11.20
C THR A 176 -8.64 -3.66 10.49
N ARG A 177 -9.20 -2.57 11.02
CA ARG A 177 -10.46 -1.99 10.56
C ARG A 177 -10.32 -1.28 9.22
N ILE A 178 -11.15 -1.61 8.24
CA ILE A 178 -11.25 -0.88 6.96
C ILE A 178 -12.35 0.18 7.04
N ASN A 179 -13.58 -0.23 7.37
CA ASN A 179 -14.72 0.68 7.50
C ASN A 179 -15.63 0.28 8.68
N SER A 180 -16.91 0.66 8.69
CA SER A 180 -17.85 0.28 9.77
C SER A 180 -18.23 -1.20 9.80
N ALA A 181 -18.16 -1.90 8.67
CA ALA A 181 -18.58 -3.29 8.52
C ALA A 181 -17.43 -4.27 8.21
N ILE A 182 -16.33 -3.76 7.65
CA ILE A 182 -15.27 -4.57 7.06
C ILE A 182 -13.96 -4.35 7.80
N ALA A 183 -13.24 -5.45 8.00
CA ALA A 183 -11.87 -5.47 8.50
C ALA A 183 -11.06 -6.55 7.78
N PHE A 184 -9.75 -6.35 7.72
CA PHE A 184 -8.81 -7.45 7.51
C PHE A 184 -8.69 -8.25 8.80
N HIS A 185 -8.67 -9.58 8.71
CA HIS A 185 -8.33 -10.43 9.84
C HIS A 185 -7.91 -11.83 9.35
N SER A 186 -7.32 -12.64 10.23
CA SER A 186 -6.98 -14.02 9.90
C SER A 186 -8.22 -14.87 9.60
N VAL A 187 -8.03 -16.09 9.11
CA VAL A 187 -9.04 -17.16 9.19
C VAL A 187 -9.64 -17.29 10.60
N ILE A 188 -10.85 -17.85 10.68
CA ILE A 188 -11.64 -17.90 11.91
C ILE A 188 -11.10 -18.95 12.90
N TYR A 189 -11.25 -18.64 14.18
CA TYR A 189 -10.96 -19.49 15.33
C TYR A 189 -12.23 -19.74 16.15
N ARG A 190 -12.31 -20.93 16.77
CA ARG A 190 -13.42 -21.29 17.67
C ARG A 190 -13.28 -20.63 19.06
N SER A 191 -12.05 -20.37 19.50
CA SER A 191 -11.71 -19.72 20.76
C SER A 191 -10.40 -18.94 20.62
N VAL A 192 -10.01 -18.18 21.64
CA VAL A 192 -8.72 -17.47 21.72
C VAL A 192 -7.59 -18.46 22.02
N ASP A 193 -7.31 -19.35 21.06
CA ASP A 193 -6.31 -20.40 21.14
C ASP A 193 -5.73 -20.67 19.74
N ASN A 194 -4.41 -20.74 19.61
CA ASN A 194 -3.73 -20.98 18.34
C ASN A 194 -4.10 -22.34 17.71
N MET A 195 -4.53 -23.34 18.49
CA MET A 195 -4.99 -24.65 17.99
C MET A 195 -6.47 -24.68 17.61
N ALA A 196 -7.23 -23.62 17.94
CA ALA A 196 -8.66 -23.55 17.67
C ALA A 196 -9.00 -23.04 16.26
N LEU A 197 -8.01 -22.95 15.36
CA LEU A 197 -8.19 -22.54 13.97
C LEU A 197 -9.25 -23.40 13.28
N SER A 198 -10.11 -22.75 12.48
CA SER A 198 -11.12 -23.42 11.67
C SER A 198 -10.50 -23.88 10.36
N VAL A 199 -10.26 -25.20 10.25
CA VAL A 199 -9.79 -25.84 9.01
C VAL A 199 -10.72 -25.53 7.84
N LYS A 200 -12.04 -25.45 8.10
CA LYS A 200 -13.02 -25.04 7.10
C LYS A 200 -12.77 -23.60 6.61
N SER A 201 -12.52 -22.67 7.52
CA SER A 201 -12.21 -21.28 7.15
C SER A 201 -10.90 -21.19 6.36
N TYR A 202 -9.90 -22.01 6.68
CA TYR A 202 -8.63 -22.06 5.96
C TYR A 202 -8.78 -22.59 4.54
N ASN A 203 -9.48 -23.72 4.39
CA ASN A 203 -9.68 -24.35 3.07
C ASN A 203 -10.54 -23.50 2.11
N LEU A 204 -11.21 -22.47 2.62
CA LEU A 204 -12.00 -21.53 1.82
C LEU A 204 -11.19 -20.33 1.32
N LEU A 205 -9.96 -20.12 1.78
CA LEU A 205 -9.07 -19.06 1.27
C LEU A 205 -8.90 -19.20 -0.25
N GLY A 206 -9.08 -18.09 -0.97
CA GLY A 206 -9.14 -18.03 -2.44
C GLY A 206 -10.57 -18.13 -3.00
N SER A 207 -11.58 -18.13 -2.14
CA SER A 207 -13.00 -18.07 -2.51
C SER A 207 -13.78 -17.10 -1.62
N ARG A 208 -14.89 -16.54 -2.13
CA ARG A 208 -15.81 -15.72 -1.34
C ARG A 208 -16.42 -16.58 -0.23
N ALA A 209 -16.15 -16.23 1.02
CA ALA A 209 -16.47 -17.10 2.15
C ALA A 209 -16.82 -16.35 3.45
N SER A 210 -16.66 -15.03 3.49
CA SER A 210 -16.93 -14.22 4.67
C SER A 210 -18.32 -13.58 4.65
N HIS A 211 -18.67 -12.91 5.74
CA HIS A 211 -19.86 -12.07 5.83
C HIS A 211 -19.51 -10.58 5.66
N GLY A 212 -18.55 -10.26 4.78
CA GLY A 212 -18.12 -8.91 4.43
C GLY A 212 -16.64 -8.64 4.69
N CYS A 213 -16.09 -9.14 5.80
CA CYS A 213 -14.67 -8.97 6.15
C CYS A 213 -13.71 -9.67 5.17
N ILE A 214 -12.45 -9.24 5.15
CA ILE A 214 -11.41 -9.83 4.29
C ILE A 214 -10.58 -10.81 5.12
N ARG A 215 -10.78 -12.11 4.90
CA ARG A 215 -10.06 -13.16 5.64
C ARG A 215 -8.75 -13.48 4.94
N LEU A 216 -7.70 -13.66 5.73
CA LEU A 216 -6.33 -13.90 5.24
C LEU A 216 -5.69 -15.09 5.96
N LEU A 217 -4.55 -15.56 5.44
CA LEU A 217 -3.64 -16.38 6.24
C LEU A 217 -3.24 -15.62 7.52
N VAL A 218 -2.93 -16.37 8.59
CA VAL A 218 -2.57 -15.77 9.89
C VAL A 218 -1.32 -14.89 9.76
N SER A 219 -0.33 -15.33 8.97
CA SER A 219 0.91 -14.59 8.69
C SER A 219 0.66 -13.31 7.89
N ASP A 220 -0.23 -13.34 6.90
CA ASP A 220 -0.59 -12.18 6.08
C ASP A 220 -1.41 -11.17 6.88
N ALA A 221 -2.37 -11.63 7.67
CA ALA A 221 -3.12 -10.78 8.59
C ALA A 221 -2.20 -10.11 9.61
N LYS A 222 -1.21 -10.85 10.15
CA LYS A 222 -0.19 -10.27 11.03
C LYS A 222 0.62 -9.20 10.33
N TRP A 223 1.08 -9.46 9.11
CA TRP A 223 1.84 -8.47 8.35
C TRP A 223 1.03 -7.19 8.14
N ILE A 224 -0.25 -7.31 7.76
CA ILE A 224 -1.15 -6.15 7.66
C ILE A 224 -1.24 -5.40 8.99
N TYR A 225 -1.48 -6.12 10.09
CA TYR A 225 -1.57 -5.53 11.43
C TYR A 225 -0.29 -4.80 11.86
N ASP A 226 0.88 -5.31 11.49
CA ASP A 226 2.16 -4.71 11.86
C ASP A 226 2.57 -3.53 10.95
N ASN A 227 2.09 -3.50 9.69
CA ASN A 227 2.62 -2.60 8.65
C ASN A 227 1.62 -1.57 8.11
N LEU A 228 0.32 -1.81 8.24
CA LEU A 228 -0.71 -0.90 7.76
C LEU A 228 -1.28 -0.10 8.92
N GLY A 229 -1.03 1.21 8.89
CA GLY A 229 -1.45 2.15 9.92
C GLY A 229 -2.56 3.09 9.45
N GLU A 230 -2.81 4.11 10.24
CA GLU A 230 -3.66 5.23 9.84
C GLU A 230 -3.15 5.88 8.54
N GLY A 231 -4.07 6.27 7.66
CA GLY A 231 -3.74 6.91 6.38
C GLY A 231 -3.47 5.95 5.23
N THR A 232 -3.30 4.64 5.47
CA THR A 232 -3.22 3.64 4.39
C THR A 232 -4.52 3.62 3.58
N VAL A 233 -4.38 3.77 2.26
CA VAL A 233 -5.50 3.65 1.31
C VAL A 233 -5.72 2.18 0.98
N VAL A 234 -6.97 1.75 1.07
CA VAL A 234 -7.44 0.42 0.72
C VAL A 234 -8.55 0.53 -0.32
N THR A 235 -8.27 0.05 -1.52
CA THR A 235 -9.23 0.00 -2.62
C THR A 235 -9.78 -1.42 -2.74
N ILE A 236 -11.08 -1.61 -2.50
CA ILE A 236 -11.77 -2.88 -2.74
C ILE A 236 -12.46 -2.77 -4.10
N THR A 237 -12.15 -3.66 -5.05
CA THR A 237 -12.63 -3.58 -6.45
C THR A 237 -12.98 -4.95 -7.04
N GLU A 238 -13.93 -4.94 -7.97
CA GLU A 238 -14.32 -6.08 -8.82
C GLU A 238 -13.89 -5.89 -10.29
N ASP A 239 -13.23 -4.77 -10.61
CA ASP A 239 -12.94 -4.37 -12.00
C ASP A 239 -11.65 -5.03 -12.55
N ILE A 240 -10.90 -5.74 -11.70
CA ILE A 240 -9.68 -6.42 -12.12
C ILE A 240 -10.06 -7.71 -12.88
N PRO A 241 -9.56 -7.90 -14.11
CA PRO A 241 -9.86 -9.10 -14.89
C PRO A 241 -9.45 -10.40 -14.19
N ASN A 242 -10.13 -11.49 -14.53
CA ASN A 242 -9.79 -12.81 -14.02
C ASN A 242 -8.34 -13.20 -14.39
N ASP A 243 -7.51 -13.43 -13.36
CA ASP A 243 -6.11 -13.76 -13.43
C ASP A 243 -5.87 -15.16 -12.80
N PRO A 244 -5.87 -16.23 -13.61
CA PRO A 244 -5.61 -17.58 -13.13
C PRO A 244 -4.16 -17.78 -12.68
N GLU A 245 -3.20 -17.06 -13.27
CA GLU A 245 -1.80 -17.10 -12.88
C GLU A 245 -1.60 -16.56 -11.46
N LEU A 246 -2.18 -15.39 -11.16
CA LEU A 246 -2.16 -14.80 -9.81
C LEU A 246 -2.74 -15.78 -8.78
N ARG A 247 -3.95 -16.32 -9.02
CA ARG A 247 -4.61 -17.25 -8.08
C ARG A 247 -3.79 -18.50 -7.83
N SER A 248 -3.11 -19.01 -8.85
CA SER A 248 -2.23 -20.16 -8.68
C SER A 248 -1.01 -19.80 -7.83
N ALA A 249 -0.41 -18.64 -8.04
CA ALA A 249 0.79 -18.20 -7.33
C ALA A 249 0.54 -17.88 -5.83
N ILE A 250 -0.62 -17.35 -5.49
CA ILE A 250 -0.96 -17.00 -4.09
C ILE A 250 -1.65 -18.13 -3.33
N LYS A 251 -1.88 -19.30 -3.95
CA LYS A 251 -2.63 -20.39 -3.36
C LYS A 251 -2.05 -20.78 -2.00
N PRO A 252 -2.87 -20.90 -0.94
CA PRO A 252 -2.37 -21.21 0.39
C PRO A 252 -1.77 -22.64 0.40
N PRO A 253 -0.65 -22.86 1.11
CA PRO A 253 -0.09 -24.20 1.27
C PRO A 253 -1.04 -25.10 2.06
N ALA A 254 -0.80 -26.41 2.06
CA ALA A 254 -1.55 -27.33 2.89
C ALA A 254 -1.39 -26.98 4.38
N LEU A 255 -2.46 -27.17 5.16
CA LEU A 255 -2.44 -26.95 6.61
C LEU A 255 -1.97 -28.22 7.32
N ASN A 256 -0.95 -28.10 8.18
CA ASN A 256 -0.58 -29.15 9.11
C ASN A 256 -1.58 -29.18 10.28
N ARG A 257 -2.38 -30.24 10.37
CA ARG A 257 -3.43 -30.37 11.40
C ARG A 257 -2.89 -30.66 12.80
N GLY A 258 -1.62 -31.03 12.94
CA GLY A 258 -1.00 -31.29 14.24
C GLY A 258 -0.65 -30.02 15.01
N ASN A 259 -0.37 -28.92 14.28
CA ASN A 259 -0.02 -27.63 14.88
C ASN A 259 -0.86 -26.44 14.37
N MET A 260 -1.79 -26.69 13.45
CA MET A 260 -2.64 -25.69 12.80
C MET A 260 -1.86 -24.57 12.11
N LEU A 261 -0.66 -24.89 11.61
CA LEU A 261 0.15 -23.99 10.80
C LEU A 261 0.22 -24.47 9.35
N PRO A 262 0.33 -23.56 8.37
CA PRO A 262 0.69 -23.94 7.01
C PRO A 262 2.03 -24.68 7.00
N TYR A 263 2.18 -25.68 6.13
CA TYR A 263 3.52 -26.23 5.87
C TYR A 263 4.43 -25.12 5.34
N SER A 264 5.65 -25.02 5.90
CA SER A 264 6.67 -24.13 5.37
C SER A 264 6.96 -24.54 3.92
N THR A 265 6.64 -23.65 2.99
CA THR A 265 7.14 -23.77 1.63
C THR A 265 8.58 -23.28 1.60
N PRO A 266 9.41 -23.76 0.66
CA PRO A 266 10.70 -23.12 0.41
C PRO A 266 10.48 -21.63 0.17
N GLU A 267 11.50 -20.84 0.52
CA GLU A 267 11.50 -19.40 0.27
C GLU A 267 11.17 -19.13 -1.21
N PRO A 268 10.36 -18.11 -1.53
CA PRO A 268 10.03 -17.79 -2.91
C PRO A 268 11.31 -17.66 -3.72
N THR A 269 11.40 -18.38 -4.83
CA THR A 269 12.50 -18.17 -5.78
C THR A 269 12.46 -16.71 -6.23
N ALA A 270 13.60 -16.03 -6.20
CA ALA A 270 13.69 -14.64 -6.66
C ALA A 270 13.07 -14.50 -8.06
N GLU A 271 12.30 -13.43 -8.28
CA GLU A 271 11.70 -13.20 -9.59
C GLU A 271 12.82 -13.16 -10.66
N PRO A 272 12.66 -13.86 -11.80
CA PRO A 272 13.68 -13.85 -12.84
C PRO A 272 13.98 -12.43 -13.32
N ALA A 273 15.25 -12.13 -13.55
CA ALA A 273 15.65 -10.85 -14.11
C ALA A 273 15.19 -10.74 -15.56
N TYR A 274 14.14 -9.97 -15.80
CA TYR A 274 13.61 -9.68 -17.14
C TYR A 274 14.09 -8.32 -17.63
N SER A 275 14.54 -8.26 -18.89
CA SER A 275 14.75 -7.02 -19.61
C SER A 275 14.17 -7.13 -21.01
N ALA A 276 13.35 -6.16 -21.40
CA ALA A 276 12.66 -6.14 -22.69
C ALA A 276 13.60 -6.12 -23.90
N THR A 277 14.86 -5.70 -23.69
CA THR A 277 15.90 -5.60 -24.72
C THR A 277 16.96 -6.71 -24.61
N ALA A 278 16.86 -7.59 -23.62
CA ALA A 278 17.80 -8.70 -23.46
C ALA A 278 17.34 -9.93 -24.25
N LEU A 279 18.29 -10.83 -24.54
CA LEU A 279 17.97 -12.10 -25.19
C LEU A 279 17.16 -12.99 -24.25
N PRO A 280 16.06 -13.61 -24.74
CA PRO A 280 15.26 -14.52 -23.92
C PRO A 280 16.02 -15.83 -23.65
N PRO A 281 15.60 -16.62 -22.65
CA PRO A 281 16.17 -17.94 -22.39
C PRO A 281 16.16 -18.84 -23.64
N GLN A 282 17.30 -19.46 -23.92
CA GLN A 282 17.55 -20.34 -25.06
C GLN A 282 18.09 -21.70 -24.60
N PRO A 283 17.92 -22.78 -25.39
CA PRO A 283 17.16 -22.84 -26.65
C PRO A 283 15.65 -22.75 -26.39
N PHE A 284 14.89 -22.27 -27.37
CA PHE A 284 13.43 -22.31 -27.28
C PHE A 284 12.92 -23.75 -27.17
N ARG A 285 11.99 -23.95 -26.22
CA ARG A 285 11.16 -25.15 -26.14
C ARG A 285 9.69 -24.78 -26.29
N GLN A 286 8.88 -25.77 -26.64
CA GLN A 286 7.43 -25.56 -26.73
C GLN A 286 6.83 -25.21 -25.36
N LEU A 287 6.18 -24.05 -25.26
CA LEU A 287 5.44 -23.62 -24.08
C LEU A 287 3.95 -23.72 -24.31
N LYS A 288 3.25 -24.37 -23.39
CA LYS A 288 1.80 -24.61 -23.43
C LYS A 288 1.23 -24.63 -22.02
N ARG A 289 -0.09 -24.71 -21.87
CA ARG A 289 -0.75 -24.83 -20.57
C ARG A 289 -0.06 -25.86 -19.66
N ASN A 290 0.18 -25.46 -18.40
CA ASN A 290 0.94 -26.16 -17.36
C ASN A 290 2.47 -26.19 -17.57
N SER A 291 3.01 -25.52 -18.58
CA SER A 291 4.46 -25.25 -18.63
C SER A 291 4.81 -24.28 -17.51
N GLU A 292 5.95 -24.50 -16.88
CA GLU A 292 6.51 -23.62 -15.87
C GLU A 292 7.99 -23.37 -16.13
N GLY A 293 8.52 -22.25 -15.64
CA GLY A 293 9.93 -21.90 -15.72
C GLY A 293 10.19 -20.44 -16.06
N GLU A 294 11.47 -20.10 -16.14
CA GLU A 294 11.94 -18.76 -16.49
C GLU A 294 11.47 -18.34 -17.90
N ASP A 295 11.50 -19.25 -18.88
CA ASP A 295 11.03 -19.00 -20.24
C ASP A 295 9.53 -18.64 -20.32
N VAL A 296 8.70 -19.23 -19.47
CA VAL A 296 7.28 -18.86 -19.31
C VAL A 296 7.15 -17.47 -18.69
N TYR A 297 7.97 -17.13 -17.70
CA TYR A 297 7.97 -15.80 -17.09
C TYR A 297 8.35 -14.74 -18.12
N TRP A 298 9.42 -14.97 -18.88
CA TRP A 298 9.85 -14.10 -19.98
C TRP A 298 8.76 -13.94 -21.04
N LEU A 299 8.09 -15.04 -21.44
CA LEU A 299 6.97 -15.00 -22.39
C LEU A 299 5.84 -14.10 -21.87
N GLN A 300 5.45 -14.27 -20.61
CA GLN A 300 4.40 -13.46 -19.97
C GLN A 300 4.79 -11.97 -19.91
N ARG A 301 6.03 -11.67 -19.53
CA ARG A 301 6.56 -10.30 -19.48
C ARG A 301 6.56 -9.65 -20.86
N LYS A 302 7.06 -10.35 -21.89
CA LYS A 302 7.10 -9.82 -23.26
C LYS A 302 5.70 -9.60 -23.83
N LEU A 303 4.78 -10.55 -23.66
CA LEU A 303 3.38 -10.38 -24.06
C LEU A 303 2.69 -9.23 -23.32
N LYS A 304 3.10 -8.95 -22.08
CA LYS A 304 2.61 -7.81 -21.31
C LYS A 304 3.12 -6.48 -21.86
N ASP A 305 4.42 -6.39 -22.18
CA ASP A 305 5.01 -5.21 -22.82
C ASP A 305 4.38 -4.92 -24.18
N MET A 306 3.96 -5.97 -24.91
CA MET A 306 3.26 -5.86 -26.19
C MET A 306 1.74 -5.62 -26.04
N GLY A 307 1.21 -5.57 -24.83
CA GLY A 307 -0.21 -5.32 -24.55
C GLY A 307 -1.16 -6.51 -24.76
N PHE A 308 -0.65 -7.71 -25.04
CA PHE A 308 -1.46 -8.93 -25.20
C PHE A 308 -1.79 -9.63 -23.87
N TYR A 309 -1.00 -9.40 -22.82
CA TYR A 309 -1.17 -10.04 -21.51
C TYR A 309 -1.37 -9.02 -20.38
N THR A 310 -2.51 -9.07 -19.70
CA THR A 310 -2.83 -8.19 -18.57
C THR A 310 -2.63 -8.85 -17.20
N GLY A 311 -2.44 -10.17 -17.18
CA GLY A 311 -2.27 -10.94 -15.94
C GLY A 311 -0.90 -10.76 -15.27
N THR A 312 -0.70 -11.53 -14.21
CA THR A 312 0.51 -11.55 -13.41
C THR A 312 1.53 -12.49 -14.04
N ALA A 313 2.73 -11.99 -14.32
CA ALA A 313 3.84 -12.85 -14.74
C ALA A 313 4.32 -13.67 -13.54
N THR A 314 4.03 -14.97 -13.56
CA THR A 314 4.34 -15.91 -12.47
C THR A 314 5.33 -16.99 -12.89
N GLY A 315 5.62 -17.10 -14.19
CA GLY A 315 6.37 -18.24 -14.73
C GLY A 315 5.55 -19.53 -14.79
N VAL A 316 4.23 -19.48 -14.59
CA VAL A 316 3.32 -20.62 -14.75
C VAL A 316 2.32 -20.33 -15.87
N PHE A 317 2.32 -21.16 -16.91
CA PHE A 317 1.51 -20.95 -18.11
C PHE A 317 0.10 -21.52 -17.86
N LEU A 318 -0.88 -20.66 -17.57
CA LEU A 318 -2.28 -21.03 -17.41
C LEU A 318 -3.15 -20.42 -18.50
N SER A 319 -4.46 -20.34 -18.25
CA SER A 319 -5.43 -19.91 -19.26
C SER A 319 -5.36 -18.41 -19.60
N GLY A 320 -4.72 -17.58 -18.78
CA GLY A 320 -4.46 -16.18 -19.10
C GLY A 320 -3.37 -16.06 -20.16
N THR A 321 -2.25 -16.75 -19.93
CA THR A 321 -1.11 -16.83 -20.86
C THR A 321 -1.53 -17.46 -22.18
N GLU A 322 -2.31 -18.54 -22.15
CA GLU A 322 -2.83 -19.18 -23.38
C GLU A 322 -3.66 -18.22 -24.22
N LYS A 323 -4.53 -17.41 -23.59
CA LYS A 323 -5.34 -16.41 -24.29
C LYS A 323 -4.47 -15.31 -24.91
N ALA A 324 -3.44 -14.85 -24.19
CA ALA A 324 -2.50 -13.86 -24.71
C ALA A 324 -1.70 -14.39 -25.91
N VAL A 325 -1.23 -15.64 -25.85
CA VAL A 325 -0.56 -16.29 -26.98
C VAL A 325 -1.52 -16.41 -28.17
N LYS A 326 -2.77 -16.85 -27.95
CA LYS A 326 -3.79 -16.89 -29.02
C LYS A 326 -4.06 -15.53 -29.64
N ALA A 327 -4.10 -14.47 -28.82
CA ALA A 327 -4.31 -13.11 -29.30
C ALA A 327 -3.14 -12.63 -30.15
N PHE A 328 -1.90 -12.84 -29.68
CA PHE A 328 -0.70 -12.53 -30.45
C PHE A 328 -0.65 -13.31 -31.77
N GLN A 329 -0.87 -14.63 -31.73
CA GLN A 329 -0.89 -15.49 -32.91
C GLN A 329 -1.92 -15.00 -33.93
N LYS A 330 -3.14 -14.68 -33.48
CA LYS A 330 -4.21 -14.17 -34.34
C LYS A 330 -3.84 -12.83 -34.99
N GLU A 331 -3.28 -11.90 -34.23
CA GLU A 331 -2.87 -10.58 -34.73
C GLU A 331 -1.75 -10.68 -35.78
N ASN A 332 -0.87 -11.67 -35.64
CA ASN A 332 0.27 -11.91 -36.55
C ASN A 332 -0.04 -12.91 -37.67
N GLY A 333 -1.32 -13.26 -37.89
CA GLY A 333 -1.73 -14.15 -38.98
C GLY A 333 -1.29 -15.61 -38.81
N MET A 334 -0.95 -16.04 -37.60
CA MET A 334 -0.55 -17.41 -37.26
C MET A 334 -1.76 -18.27 -36.86
N SER A 335 -1.56 -19.58 -36.78
CA SER A 335 -2.55 -20.49 -36.18
C SER A 335 -2.71 -20.17 -34.68
N ALA A 336 -3.90 -19.72 -34.27
CA ALA A 336 -4.20 -19.35 -32.88
C ALA A 336 -4.49 -20.56 -31.97
N ASP A 337 -3.54 -21.50 -31.90
CA ASP A 337 -3.64 -22.72 -31.09
C ASP A 337 -3.34 -22.50 -29.59
N GLY A 338 -2.72 -21.36 -29.24
CA GLY A 338 -2.35 -20.99 -27.88
C GLY A 338 -1.10 -21.70 -27.36
N VAL A 339 -0.32 -22.31 -28.24
CA VAL A 339 0.96 -22.94 -27.93
C VAL A 339 2.07 -22.05 -28.46
N ALA A 340 2.96 -21.58 -27.57
CA ALA A 340 4.15 -20.86 -27.99
C ALA A 340 5.22 -21.87 -28.43
N GLY A 341 5.10 -22.33 -29.68
CA GLY A 341 6.13 -23.08 -30.38
C GLY A 341 7.28 -22.19 -30.84
N GLU A 342 8.28 -22.78 -31.49
CA GLU A 342 9.49 -22.07 -31.93
C GLU A 342 9.16 -20.87 -32.84
N GLU A 343 8.28 -21.05 -33.83
CA GLU A 343 7.86 -19.96 -34.74
C GLU A 343 7.17 -18.81 -33.97
N THR A 344 6.29 -19.15 -33.03
CA THR A 344 5.61 -18.14 -32.19
C THR A 344 6.60 -17.40 -31.30
N LEU A 345 7.56 -18.11 -30.69
CA LEU A 345 8.58 -17.50 -29.84
C LEU A 345 9.54 -16.62 -30.65
N GLN A 346 9.96 -17.06 -31.84
CA GLN A 346 10.75 -16.24 -32.77
C GLN A 346 10.02 -14.96 -33.15
N ALA A 347 8.70 -15.03 -33.42
CA ALA A 347 7.90 -13.85 -33.71
C ALA A 347 7.75 -12.90 -32.51
N ILE A 348 7.51 -13.43 -31.31
CA ILE A 348 7.38 -12.64 -30.06
C ILE A 348 8.68 -11.89 -29.72
N TYR A 349 9.83 -12.52 -29.97
CA TYR A 349 11.15 -11.98 -29.64
C TYR A 349 11.91 -11.44 -30.87
N ALA A 350 11.23 -11.22 -31.99
CA ALA A 350 11.88 -10.82 -33.24
C ALA A 350 12.72 -9.54 -33.10
N ASP A 351 12.28 -8.59 -32.28
CA ASP A 351 12.95 -7.32 -32.03
C ASP A 351 14.32 -7.47 -31.35
N VAL A 352 14.48 -8.47 -30.49
CA VAL A 352 15.75 -8.76 -29.79
C VAL A 352 16.59 -9.83 -30.49
N LEU A 353 15.98 -10.75 -31.23
CA LEU A 353 16.68 -11.79 -32.00
C LEU A 353 17.24 -11.26 -33.33
N HIS A 354 16.53 -10.32 -33.95
CA HIS A 354 16.91 -9.66 -35.19
C HIS A 354 16.85 -8.14 -35.00
N PRO A 355 17.79 -7.56 -34.23
CA PRO A 355 17.82 -6.13 -34.05
C PRO A 355 17.97 -5.48 -35.42
N VAL A 356 16.94 -4.74 -35.85
CA VAL A 356 17.00 -3.98 -37.10
C VAL A 356 18.13 -2.98 -36.94
N VAL A 357 19.25 -3.22 -37.64
CA VAL A 357 20.29 -2.22 -37.82
C VAL A 357 19.64 -1.09 -38.60
N THR A 358 19.22 -0.04 -37.89
CA THR A 358 18.89 1.24 -38.50
C THR A 358 20.19 1.80 -39.05
N ILE A 359 20.56 1.37 -40.25
CA ILE A 359 21.52 2.08 -41.09
C ILE A 359 20.87 3.44 -41.34
N THR A 360 21.21 4.41 -40.50
CA THR A 360 20.91 5.81 -40.78
C THR A 360 21.64 6.10 -42.08
N PRO A 361 20.94 6.40 -43.21
CA PRO A 361 21.64 6.72 -44.44
C PRO A 361 22.58 7.89 -44.14
N PRO A 362 23.85 7.86 -44.60
CA PRO A 362 24.79 8.93 -44.32
C PRO A 362 24.15 10.23 -44.81
N ARG A 363 24.03 11.20 -43.90
CA ARG A 363 23.53 12.54 -44.17
C ARG A 363 24.28 13.07 -45.38
N VAL A 364 23.61 13.15 -46.53
CA VAL A 364 24.16 13.77 -47.73
C VAL A 364 24.45 15.22 -47.38
N SER A 365 25.74 15.54 -47.26
CA SER A 365 26.25 16.89 -47.09
C SER A 365 26.03 17.66 -48.38
N VAL A 366 24.89 18.35 -48.48
CA VAL A 366 24.69 19.36 -49.52
C VAL A 366 25.59 20.57 -49.22
N SER A 367 26.67 20.68 -49.98
CA SER A 367 27.44 21.93 -50.14
C SER A 367 26.66 22.90 -51.03
N PRO A 368 26.66 24.22 -50.77
CA PRO A 368 26.00 25.20 -51.62
C PRO A 368 26.95 25.66 -52.74
N SER A 369 26.52 25.62 -54.00
CA SER A 369 27.16 26.43 -55.05
C SER A 369 26.22 26.76 -56.22
N ALA A 370 25.77 28.00 -56.19
CA ALA A 370 25.39 28.98 -57.22
C ALA A 370 24.97 28.58 -58.67
N ALA A 371 23.83 29.19 -59.07
CA ALA A 371 23.45 29.86 -60.34
C ALA A 371 23.62 29.10 -61.69
N VAL A 372 22.66 29.04 -62.61
CA VAL A 372 22.10 30.13 -63.45
C VAL A 372 20.76 29.67 -64.14
N THR A 373 19.88 30.64 -64.40
CA THR A 373 18.59 30.76 -65.16
C THR A 373 18.52 30.19 -66.61
N PRO A 374 17.40 30.29 -67.38
CA PRO A 374 15.96 30.11 -67.09
C PRO A 374 15.22 29.14 -68.10
N SER A 375 13.93 28.90 -67.85
CA SER A 375 12.96 28.05 -68.59
C SER A 375 12.70 28.38 -70.07
N PRO A 376 12.14 27.42 -70.84
CA PRO A 376 11.22 27.71 -71.94
C PRO A 376 9.78 27.20 -71.69
N THR A 377 8.86 28.15 -71.82
CA THR A 377 7.51 28.13 -72.41
C THR A 377 6.82 26.78 -72.72
N VAL A 378 5.63 26.58 -72.16
CA VAL A 378 4.59 25.67 -72.70
C VAL A 378 3.31 26.45 -72.97
N ALA A 379 2.76 26.23 -74.18
CA ALA A 379 1.57 26.85 -74.76
C ALA A 379 0.24 26.18 -74.28
N PRO A 380 -0.94 26.79 -74.52
CA PRO A 380 -2.13 26.65 -73.67
C PRO A 380 -3.16 25.62 -74.16
N LEU A 381 -4.00 25.12 -73.24
CA LEU A 381 -5.21 24.34 -73.54
C LEU A 381 -6.49 25.20 -73.37
N PRO A 382 -7.52 25.04 -74.22
CA PRO A 382 -8.70 25.91 -74.25
C PRO A 382 -9.86 25.43 -73.36
N SER A 383 -10.67 26.40 -72.91
CA SER A 383 -11.91 26.27 -72.14
C SER A 383 -13.12 25.88 -73.01
N PRO A 384 -14.20 25.33 -72.41
CA PRO A 384 -15.54 25.48 -72.96
C PRO A 384 -16.49 26.24 -72.03
N SER A 385 -17.30 27.09 -72.68
CA SER A 385 -18.27 28.04 -72.14
C SER A 385 -19.58 27.41 -71.65
N GLN A 386 -20.20 28.05 -70.66
CA GLN A 386 -21.61 27.90 -70.28
C GLN A 386 -22.53 28.73 -71.19
N LYS A 387 -23.79 28.27 -71.36
CA LYS A 387 -25.01 29.10 -71.52
C LYS A 387 -26.28 28.22 -71.68
N PRO A 388 -27.50 28.79 -71.57
CA PRO A 388 -27.88 30.09 -71.01
C PRO A 388 -28.64 30.01 -69.68
#